data_AF-A0A654TP71-F1
#
_entry.id   AF-A0A654TP71-F1
#
_cell.length_a   1.000
_cell.length_b   1.000
_cell.length_c   1.000
_cell.angle_alpha   90.00
_cell.angle_beta   90.00
_cell.angle_gamma   90.00
#
_symmetry.space_group_name_H-M   'P 1'
#
loop_
_entity.id
_entity.type
_entity.pdbx_description
1 polymer ?
#
loop_
_entity_poly.entity_id
_entity_poly.type
_entity_poly.pdbx_seq_one_letter_code
_entity_poly.pdbx_strand_id
1 'polypeptide(L)'
;MVDIVTALRDSGRYLSIDYLGENVTDADDAAAAVRAYLGLLDVLGRRGDIACDGVRPLEVSLKLSALGQALDRDGQKIALDNARAICERAERVGAWVTVDAEDHTTTDSTLSISGDLRVDFPWLGTVVQAYLRRTLADCAELAAVGARVRLCKGAYDEPASVAYRDAAQVTDSYLRCLRVLTAGRGYPMVATHDPVIIAAVPGITRESGRSQGDFEYQMLYGVRDDEQRRLTGAGNHVRVYVPFGTRWYGYFLRRLAERPANLAFFLRALTDRRRARGCAER
;
A
#
# COMPACT_ATOMS: atom_id res chain seq x y z
N MET A 1 3.76 -17.87 -4.80
CA MET A 1 3.18 -16.98 -3.76
C MET A 1 3.52 -17.46 -2.37
N VAL A 2 3.13 -18.68 -1.98
CA VAL A 2 3.41 -19.24 -0.63
C VAL A 2 4.90 -19.21 -0.28
N ASP A 3 5.79 -19.50 -1.24
CA ASP A 3 7.24 -19.44 -1.00
C ASP A 3 7.76 -18.02 -0.73
N ILE A 4 7.21 -17.02 -1.43
CA ILE A 4 7.56 -15.61 -1.22
C ILE A 4 7.08 -15.15 0.16
N VAL A 5 5.84 -15.49 0.51
CA VAL A 5 5.27 -15.21 1.83
C VAL A 5 6.13 -15.84 2.93
N THR A 6 6.53 -17.10 2.73
CA THR A 6 7.38 -17.84 3.68
C THR A 6 8.74 -17.17 3.84
N ALA A 7 9.44 -16.90 2.73
CA ALA A 7 10.75 -16.26 2.76
C ALA A 7 10.75 -14.87 3.41
N LEU A 8 9.68 -14.08 3.20
CA LEU A 8 9.53 -12.77 3.84
C LEU A 8 9.29 -12.91 5.35
N ARG A 9 8.41 -13.81 5.78
CA ARG A 9 8.16 -14.07 7.21
C ARG A 9 9.42 -14.55 7.92
N ASP A 10 10.14 -15.51 7.33
CA ASP A 10 11.35 -16.10 7.92
C ASP A 10 12.49 -15.07 8.05
N SER A 11 12.40 -13.96 7.33
CA SER A 11 13.34 -12.83 7.42
C SER A 11 12.90 -11.71 8.37
N GLY A 12 11.83 -11.91 9.15
CA GLY A 12 11.32 -10.94 10.11
C GLY A 12 10.52 -9.78 9.50
N ARG A 13 10.16 -9.87 8.21
CA ARG A 13 9.39 -8.83 7.51
C ARG A 13 7.90 -9.15 7.52
N TYR A 14 7.11 -8.11 7.68
CA TYR A 14 5.65 -8.17 7.57
C TYR A 14 5.22 -8.12 6.11
N LEU A 15 3.97 -8.45 5.84
CA LEU A 15 3.41 -8.56 4.50
C LEU A 15 2.13 -7.74 4.38
N SER A 16 1.97 -7.13 3.21
CA SER A 16 0.68 -6.63 2.72
C SER A 16 0.45 -7.25 1.35
N ILE A 17 -0.63 -8.01 1.17
CA ILE A 17 -0.92 -8.65 -0.12
C ILE A 17 -2.07 -7.93 -0.81
N ASP A 18 -1.86 -7.59 -2.09
CA ASP A 18 -2.85 -6.93 -2.94
C ASP A 18 -3.30 -7.89 -4.04
N TYR A 19 -4.61 -8.09 -4.17
CA TYR A 19 -5.17 -8.83 -5.30
C TYR A 19 -5.37 -7.87 -6.47
N LEU A 20 -4.66 -8.13 -7.56
CA LEU A 20 -4.63 -7.28 -8.74
C LEU A 20 -5.98 -7.34 -9.48
N GLY A 21 -6.74 -6.26 -9.31
CA GLY A 21 -7.94 -5.90 -10.04
C GLY A 21 -8.31 -4.47 -9.67
N GLU A 22 -8.79 -3.69 -10.65
CA GLU A 22 -9.22 -2.29 -10.50
C GLU A 22 -10.37 -2.05 -11.47
N ASN A 23 -11.26 -1.11 -11.15
CA ASN A 23 -12.32 -0.61 -12.02
C ASN A 23 -13.25 -1.71 -12.55
N VAL A 24 -13.85 -2.50 -11.65
CA VAL A 24 -14.87 -3.48 -12.07
C VAL A 24 -16.15 -2.77 -12.48
N THR A 25 -16.74 -3.20 -13.59
CA THR A 25 -17.94 -2.58 -14.18
C THR A 25 -19.21 -3.40 -13.97
N ASP A 26 -19.11 -4.59 -13.39
CA ASP A 26 -20.25 -5.43 -13.03
C ASP A 26 -20.10 -6.04 -11.62
N ALA A 27 -21.22 -6.48 -11.07
CA ALA A 27 -21.31 -7.00 -9.71
C ALA A 27 -20.69 -8.41 -9.57
N ASP A 28 -20.63 -9.19 -10.64
CA ASP A 28 -20.08 -10.55 -10.61
C ASP A 28 -18.56 -10.51 -10.45
N ASP A 29 -17.91 -9.55 -11.12
CA ASP A 29 -16.48 -9.25 -11.00
C ASP A 29 -16.12 -8.75 -9.59
N ALA A 30 -16.93 -7.86 -9.00
CA ALA A 30 -16.78 -7.45 -7.59
C ALA A 30 -16.90 -8.66 -6.65
N ALA A 31 -17.90 -9.52 -6.85
CA ALA A 31 -18.09 -10.72 -6.05
C ALA A 31 -16.91 -11.71 -6.23
N ALA A 32 -16.33 -11.79 -7.44
CA ALA A 32 -15.14 -12.60 -7.69
C ALA A 32 -13.91 -12.07 -6.96
N ALA A 33 -13.73 -10.73 -6.91
CA ALA A 33 -12.66 -10.11 -6.13
C ALA A 33 -12.80 -10.42 -4.63
N VAL A 34 -14.01 -10.32 -4.07
CA VAL A 34 -14.28 -10.72 -2.67
C VAL A 34 -13.92 -12.18 -2.44
N ARG A 35 -14.38 -13.11 -3.28
CA ARG A 35 -14.03 -14.53 -3.17
C ARG A 35 -12.52 -14.77 -3.20
N ALA A 36 -11.78 -14.02 -4.03
CA ALA A 36 -10.33 -14.10 -4.08
C ALA A 36 -9.67 -13.66 -2.76
N TYR A 37 -10.12 -12.56 -2.17
CA TYR A 37 -9.63 -12.12 -0.85
C TYR A 37 -9.96 -13.11 0.26
N LEU A 38 -11.18 -13.65 0.29
CA LEU A 38 -11.58 -14.64 1.29
C LEU A 38 -10.72 -15.91 1.20
N GLY A 39 -10.53 -16.45 -0.01
CA GLY A 39 -9.66 -17.60 -0.23
C GLY A 39 -8.19 -17.32 0.09
N LEU A 40 -7.71 -16.10 -0.19
CA LEU A 40 -6.37 -15.67 0.19
C LEU A 40 -6.19 -15.66 1.72
N LEU A 41 -7.13 -15.06 2.45
CA LEU A 41 -7.12 -15.01 3.92
C LEU A 41 -7.19 -16.42 4.52
N ASP A 42 -7.98 -17.33 3.93
CA ASP A 42 -8.02 -18.75 4.33
C ASP A 42 -6.65 -19.42 4.19
N VAL A 43 -5.93 -19.14 3.10
CA VAL A 43 -4.60 -19.72 2.85
C VAL A 43 -3.57 -19.16 3.82
N LEU A 44 -3.55 -17.83 4.00
CA LEU A 44 -2.53 -17.15 4.80
C LEU A 44 -2.72 -17.36 6.30
N GLY A 45 -3.98 -17.48 6.75
CA GLY A 45 -4.35 -17.73 8.14
C GLY A 45 -4.04 -19.14 8.65
N ARG A 46 -3.70 -20.10 7.76
CA ARG A 46 -3.32 -21.47 8.18
C ARG A 46 -1.98 -21.54 8.91
N ARG A 47 -1.09 -20.57 8.69
CA ARG A 47 0.12 -20.40 9.50
C ARG A 47 -0.23 -19.44 10.62
N GLY A 48 -0.09 -19.88 11.88
CA GLY A 48 -0.24 -19.03 13.04
C GLY A 48 0.84 -17.96 13.04
N ASP A 49 0.49 -16.76 12.61
CA ASP A 49 1.35 -15.59 12.75
C ASP A 49 1.12 -15.00 14.15
N ILE A 50 2.20 -14.74 14.87
CA ILE A 50 2.13 -14.13 16.20
C ILE A 50 2.16 -12.61 16.01
N ALA A 51 1.13 -11.91 16.52
CA ALA A 51 1.17 -10.47 16.61
C ALA A 51 2.25 -10.05 17.62
N CYS A 52 3.15 -9.17 17.20
CA CYS A 52 4.14 -8.55 18.07
C CYS A 52 3.64 -7.17 18.46
N ASP A 53 3.53 -6.89 19.76
CA ASP A 53 3.10 -5.59 20.30
C ASP A 53 1.76 -5.10 19.72
N GLY A 54 0.83 -6.02 19.43
CA GLY A 54 -0.48 -5.73 18.83
C GLY A 54 -0.45 -5.46 17.32
N VAL A 55 0.73 -5.44 16.69
CA VAL A 55 0.91 -5.27 15.25
C VAL A 55 0.74 -6.62 14.54
N ARG A 56 -0.21 -6.69 13.60
CA ARG A 56 -0.45 -7.91 12.83
C ARG A 56 0.57 -7.99 11.67
N PRO A 57 1.38 -9.05 11.59
CA PRO A 57 2.40 -9.18 10.55
C PRO A 57 1.80 -9.44 9.16
N LEU A 58 0.53 -9.88 9.11
CA LEU A 58 -0.22 -10.10 7.89
C LEU A 58 -1.23 -8.97 7.66
N GLU A 59 -1.25 -8.46 6.44
CA GLU A 59 -2.22 -7.49 5.96
C GLU A 59 -2.65 -7.82 4.53
N VAL A 60 -3.88 -7.46 4.17
CA VAL A 60 -4.31 -7.32 2.76
C VAL A 60 -4.60 -5.86 2.42
N SER A 61 -4.24 -5.43 1.21
CA SER A 61 -4.59 -4.11 0.69
C SER A 61 -5.74 -4.24 -0.29
N LEU A 62 -6.77 -3.40 -0.18
CA LEU A 62 -7.99 -3.46 -1.00
C LEU A 62 -8.14 -2.20 -1.85
N LYS A 63 -8.67 -2.34 -3.06
CA LYS A 63 -9.10 -1.21 -3.89
C LYS A 63 -10.61 -1.24 -4.00
N LEU A 64 -11.29 -0.15 -3.64
CA LEU A 64 -12.75 -0.14 -3.60
C LEU A 64 -13.35 -0.16 -5.00
N SER A 65 -12.64 0.37 -6.01
CA SER A 65 -13.04 0.24 -7.41
C SER A 65 -13.16 -1.22 -7.85
N ALA A 66 -12.39 -2.14 -7.25
CA ALA A 66 -12.44 -3.57 -7.50
C ALA A 66 -13.56 -4.29 -6.73
N LEU A 67 -14.13 -3.61 -5.74
CA LEU A 67 -15.23 -4.10 -4.90
C LEU A 67 -16.59 -3.50 -5.28
N GLY A 68 -16.65 -2.76 -6.40
CA GLY A 68 -17.87 -2.24 -6.98
C GLY A 68 -18.17 -0.76 -6.68
N GLN A 69 -17.19 0.02 -6.19
CA GLN A 69 -17.41 1.43 -5.81
C GLN A 69 -18.01 2.29 -6.93
N ALA A 70 -17.66 1.99 -8.18
CA ALA A 70 -18.10 2.72 -9.37
C ALA A 70 -19.34 2.12 -10.06
N LEU A 71 -19.99 1.11 -9.48
CA LEU A 71 -21.21 0.54 -10.07
C LEU A 71 -22.37 1.55 -10.00
N ASP A 72 -23.10 1.67 -11.12
CA ASP A 72 -24.17 2.67 -11.31
C ASP A 72 -25.27 2.60 -10.24
N ARG A 73 -25.54 1.42 -9.70
CA ARG A 73 -26.56 1.18 -8.67
C ARG A 73 -25.88 0.80 -7.37
N ASP A 74 -26.03 1.66 -6.36
CA ASP A 74 -25.57 1.43 -4.99
C ASP A 74 -24.05 1.11 -4.87
N GLY A 75 -23.21 1.55 -5.80
CA GLY A 75 -21.80 1.14 -5.87
C GLY A 75 -21.00 1.36 -4.58
N GLN A 76 -21.18 2.52 -3.91
CA GLN A 76 -20.52 2.78 -2.62
C GLN A 76 -20.98 1.81 -1.51
N LYS A 77 -22.28 1.51 -1.45
CA LYS A 77 -22.84 0.55 -0.50
C LYS A 77 -22.35 -0.87 -0.80
N ILE A 78 -22.33 -1.27 -2.08
CA ILE A 78 -21.80 -2.57 -2.51
C ILE A 78 -20.32 -2.70 -2.11
N ALA A 79 -19.50 -1.67 -2.36
CA ALA A 79 -18.11 -1.66 -1.96
C ALA A 79 -17.93 -1.73 -0.44
N LEU A 80 -18.74 -1.01 0.33
CA LEU A 80 -18.75 -1.06 1.79
C LEU A 80 -19.07 -2.47 2.30
N ASP A 81 -20.16 -3.09 1.82
CA ASP A 81 -20.58 -4.42 2.25
C ASP A 81 -19.54 -5.49 1.87
N ASN A 82 -18.97 -5.39 0.67
CA ASN A 82 -17.90 -6.27 0.21
C ASN A 82 -16.61 -6.12 1.04
N ALA A 83 -16.20 -4.88 1.33
CA ALA A 83 -15.04 -4.61 2.17
C ALA A 83 -15.27 -5.08 3.62
N ARG A 84 -16.49 -4.91 4.16
CA ARG A 84 -16.89 -5.43 5.48
C ARG A 84 -16.73 -6.94 5.56
N ALA A 85 -17.22 -7.69 4.56
CA ALA A 85 -17.06 -9.14 4.52
C ALA A 85 -15.59 -9.59 4.54
N ILE A 86 -14.70 -8.85 3.85
CA ILE A 86 -13.26 -9.11 3.88
C ILE A 86 -12.67 -8.79 5.25
N CYS A 87 -13.08 -7.68 5.89
CA CYS A 87 -12.63 -7.30 7.23
C CYS A 87 -13.04 -8.32 8.29
N GLU A 88 -14.28 -8.81 8.26
CA GLU A 88 -14.74 -9.88 9.15
C GLU A 88 -13.89 -11.14 9.02
N ARG A 89 -13.54 -11.53 7.78
CA ARG A 89 -12.67 -12.68 7.57
C ARG A 89 -11.26 -12.43 8.06
N ALA A 90 -10.71 -11.24 7.77
CA ALA A 90 -9.37 -10.83 8.19
C ALA A 90 -9.24 -10.86 9.72
N GLU A 91 -10.27 -10.41 10.43
CA GLU A 91 -10.30 -10.47 11.90
C GLU A 91 -10.20 -11.91 12.42
N ARG A 92 -11.00 -12.83 11.86
CA ARG A 92 -10.99 -14.25 12.25
C ARG A 92 -9.65 -14.95 12.04
N VAL A 93 -8.83 -14.46 11.11
CA VAL A 93 -7.49 -15.03 10.82
C VAL A 93 -6.34 -14.22 11.40
N GLY A 94 -6.62 -13.16 12.17
CA GLY A 94 -5.58 -12.30 12.74
C GLY A 94 -4.79 -11.52 11.69
N ALA A 95 -5.45 -11.06 10.62
CA ALA A 95 -4.88 -10.18 9.59
C ALA A 95 -5.40 -8.74 9.73
N TRP A 96 -4.64 -7.77 9.23
CA TRP A 96 -5.11 -6.41 8.98
C TRP A 96 -5.61 -6.22 7.55
N VAL A 97 -6.31 -5.12 7.35
CA VAL A 97 -6.82 -4.65 6.06
C VAL A 97 -6.47 -3.17 5.94
N THR A 98 -6.02 -2.75 4.76
CA THR A 98 -5.81 -1.35 4.42
C THR A 98 -6.52 -1.03 3.12
N VAL A 99 -7.33 0.03 3.09
CA VAL A 99 -8.01 0.50 1.88
C VAL A 99 -7.07 1.43 1.12
N ASP A 100 -6.60 0.98 -0.05
CA ASP A 100 -5.70 1.70 -0.95
C ASP A 100 -6.37 2.94 -1.55
N ALA A 101 -5.57 4.00 -1.70
CA ALA A 101 -5.97 5.21 -2.41
C ALA A 101 -5.84 4.98 -3.92
N GLU A 102 -6.88 5.37 -4.65
CA GLU A 102 -6.93 5.31 -6.10
C GLU A 102 -6.72 6.73 -6.67
N ASP A 103 -7.24 7.06 -7.85
CA ASP A 103 -7.14 8.42 -8.37
C ASP A 103 -7.99 9.42 -7.57
N HIS A 104 -7.68 10.70 -7.70
CA HIS A 104 -8.24 11.77 -6.87
C HIS A 104 -9.77 11.87 -6.91
N THR A 105 -10.44 11.36 -7.95
CA THR A 105 -11.90 11.44 -8.08
C THR A 105 -12.62 10.53 -7.09
N THR A 106 -11.93 9.51 -6.56
CA THR A 106 -12.49 8.53 -5.62
C THR A 106 -12.16 8.83 -4.16
N THR A 107 -11.27 9.79 -3.88
CA THR A 107 -10.70 10.02 -2.53
C THR A 107 -11.79 10.22 -1.46
N ASP A 108 -12.80 11.06 -1.71
CA ASP A 108 -13.85 11.33 -0.71
C ASP A 108 -14.68 10.09 -0.42
N SER A 109 -15.09 9.35 -1.45
CA SER A 109 -15.82 8.09 -1.31
C SER A 109 -14.99 7.06 -0.54
N THR A 110 -13.70 6.95 -0.84
CA THR A 110 -12.78 6.02 -0.18
C THR A 110 -12.56 6.34 1.29
N LEU A 111 -12.38 7.62 1.64
CA LEU A 111 -12.25 8.06 3.03
C LEU A 111 -13.56 7.87 3.80
N SER A 112 -14.71 8.14 3.18
CA SER A 112 -16.03 7.90 3.79
C SER A 112 -16.24 6.43 4.12
N ILE A 113 -16.06 5.53 3.14
CA ILE A 113 -16.20 4.08 3.33
C ILE A 113 -15.19 3.56 4.37
N SER A 114 -13.95 4.07 4.35
CA SER A 114 -12.95 3.72 5.37
C SER A 114 -13.39 4.17 6.77
N GLY A 115 -14.02 5.34 6.88
CA GLY A 115 -14.59 5.85 8.14
C GLY A 115 -15.68 4.95 8.69
N ASP A 116 -16.64 4.56 7.84
CA ASP A 116 -17.74 3.66 8.22
C ASP A 116 -17.22 2.29 8.68
N LEU A 117 -16.28 1.70 7.94
CA LEU A 117 -15.67 0.42 8.32
C LEU A 117 -14.87 0.51 9.62
N ARG A 118 -14.26 1.66 9.94
CA ARG A 118 -13.49 1.85 11.19
C ARG A 118 -14.36 1.83 12.44
N VAL A 119 -15.67 2.05 12.32
CA VAL A 119 -16.61 1.90 13.44
C VAL A 119 -16.63 0.46 13.93
N ASP A 120 -16.70 -0.49 12.99
CA ASP A 120 -16.73 -1.93 13.27
C ASP A 120 -15.30 -2.50 13.43
N PHE A 121 -14.32 -1.94 12.70
CA PHE A 121 -12.93 -2.41 12.64
C PHE A 121 -11.93 -1.27 12.92
N PRO A 122 -11.71 -0.88 14.19
CA PRO A 122 -10.83 0.25 14.53
C PRO A 122 -9.39 0.13 14.01
N TRP A 123 -8.93 -1.10 13.76
CA TRP A 123 -7.61 -1.44 13.23
C TRP A 123 -7.49 -1.25 11.71
N LEU A 124 -8.58 -0.97 10.99
CA LEU A 124 -8.57 -0.73 9.55
C LEU A 124 -7.66 0.45 9.19
N GLY A 125 -6.79 0.22 8.21
CA GLY A 125 -5.93 1.24 7.64
C GLY A 125 -6.55 1.93 6.44
N THR A 126 -6.15 3.16 6.18
CA THR A 126 -6.46 3.89 4.94
C THR A 126 -5.19 4.49 4.36
N VAL A 127 -5.19 4.79 3.07
CA VAL A 127 -4.04 5.37 2.38
C VAL A 127 -4.33 6.81 1.98
N VAL A 128 -3.33 7.67 2.11
CA VAL A 128 -3.36 9.05 1.59
C VAL A 128 -2.10 9.35 0.80
N GLN A 129 -2.22 10.23 -0.20
CA GLN A 129 -1.19 10.48 -1.20
C GLN A 129 -0.60 11.88 -1.04
N ALA A 130 0.66 11.99 -0.64
CA ALA A 130 1.31 13.26 -0.30
C ALA A 130 1.34 14.28 -1.45
N TYR A 131 1.25 13.84 -2.71
CA TYR A 131 1.21 14.74 -3.86
C TYR A 131 -0.11 15.51 -4.00
N LEU A 132 -1.21 15.12 -3.35
CA LEU A 132 -2.46 15.86 -3.45
C LEU A 132 -2.43 17.04 -2.49
N ARG A 133 -2.93 18.20 -2.95
CA ARG A 133 -2.94 19.43 -2.17
C ARG A 133 -3.80 19.34 -0.90
N ARG A 134 -4.82 18.46 -0.92
CA ARG A 134 -5.74 18.20 0.21
C ARG A 134 -5.12 17.39 1.35
N THR A 135 -4.10 16.57 1.06
CA THR A 135 -3.66 15.48 1.94
C THR A 135 -3.22 15.92 3.33
N LEU A 136 -2.69 17.14 3.47
CA LEU A 136 -2.30 17.64 4.79
C LEU A 136 -3.51 17.80 5.72
N ALA A 137 -4.64 18.26 5.20
CA ALA A 137 -5.89 18.38 5.95
C ALA A 137 -6.45 16.99 6.28
N ASP A 138 -6.51 16.09 5.29
CA ASP A 138 -6.95 14.71 5.50
C ASP A 138 -6.09 14.00 6.59
N CYS A 139 -4.77 14.23 6.58
CA CYS A 139 -3.86 13.70 7.61
C CYS A 139 -4.20 14.23 9.01
N ALA A 140 -4.59 15.49 9.15
CA ALA A 140 -4.94 16.07 10.45
C ALA A 140 -6.22 15.44 11.00
N GLU A 141 -7.24 15.26 10.15
CA GLU A 141 -8.50 14.60 10.52
C GLU A 141 -8.26 13.14 10.93
N LEU A 142 -7.52 12.39 10.10
CA LEU A 142 -7.16 11.00 10.36
C LEU A 142 -6.31 10.84 11.63
N ALA A 143 -5.39 11.76 11.90
CA ALA A 143 -4.58 11.77 13.11
C ALA A 143 -5.44 12.01 14.37
N ALA A 144 -6.45 12.89 14.28
CA ALA A 144 -7.35 13.21 15.39
C ALA A 144 -8.17 12.00 15.84
N VAL A 145 -8.66 11.19 14.89
CA VAL A 145 -9.41 9.96 15.16
C VAL A 145 -8.53 8.73 15.40
N GLY A 146 -7.20 8.91 15.49
CA GLY A 146 -6.26 7.83 15.76
C GLY A 146 -6.22 6.79 14.64
N ALA A 147 -6.28 7.21 13.37
CA ALA A 147 -6.28 6.28 12.26
C ALA A 147 -4.94 5.64 11.96
N ARG A 148 -4.98 4.43 11.40
CA ARG A 148 -3.82 3.77 10.81
C ARG A 148 -3.69 4.25 9.36
N VAL A 149 -2.62 4.98 9.06
CA VAL A 149 -2.53 5.73 7.79
C VAL A 149 -1.27 5.34 7.03
N ARG A 150 -1.46 4.84 5.81
CA ARG A 150 -0.38 4.65 4.84
C ARG A 150 -0.16 5.97 4.12
N LEU A 151 1.00 6.56 4.31
CA LEU A 151 1.40 7.75 3.57
C LEU A 151 2.30 7.34 2.42
N CYS A 152 1.84 7.52 1.18
CA CYS A 152 2.64 7.33 -0.02
C CYS A 152 2.82 8.66 -0.77
N LYS A 153 3.67 8.71 -1.80
CA LYS A 153 3.79 9.92 -2.65
C LYS A 153 2.53 10.13 -3.49
N GLY A 154 2.02 9.08 -4.10
CA GLY A 154 1.00 9.12 -5.16
C GLY A 154 1.47 8.32 -6.38
N ALA A 155 0.53 7.71 -7.11
CA ALA A 155 0.84 6.77 -8.19
C ALA A 155 0.05 7.02 -9.50
N TYR A 156 -0.83 8.03 -9.50
CA TYR A 156 -1.69 8.36 -10.65
C TYR A 156 -1.20 9.64 -11.33
N ASP A 157 -1.53 9.82 -12.61
CA ASP A 157 -1.15 11.02 -13.36
C ASP A 157 -2.19 12.13 -13.14
N GLU A 158 -2.08 12.81 -12.01
CA GLU A 158 -3.08 13.79 -11.58
C GLU A 158 -2.86 15.20 -12.16
N PRO A 159 -3.93 15.97 -12.42
CA PRO A 159 -3.80 17.32 -12.93
C PRO A 159 -3.17 18.26 -11.88
N ALA A 160 -2.43 19.28 -12.35
CA ALA A 160 -1.73 20.23 -11.48
C ALA A 160 -2.66 21.07 -10.58
N SER A 161 -3.96 21.13 -10.93
CA SER A 161 -5.01 21.75 -10.13
C SER A 161 -5.21 21.06 -8.78
N VAL A 162 -5.03 19.73 -8.72
CA VAL A 162 -5.25 18.93 -7.50
C VAL A 162 -3.95 18.40 -6.89
N ALA A 163 -2.87 18.31 -7.68
CA ALA A 163 -1.61 17.70 -7.26
C ALA A 163 -0.38 18.59 -7.47
N TYR A 164 0.60 18.44 -6.58
CA TYR A 164 1.97 18.88 -6.78
C TYR A 164 2.63 18.02 -7.86
N ARG A 165 3.22 18.67 -8.87
CA ARG A 165 3.93 17.99 -9.98
C ARG A 165 5.45 18.01 -9.81
N ASP A 166 5.97 18.93 -9.02
CA ASP A 166 7.39 19.02 -8.71
C ASP A 166 7.80 18.02 -7.61
N ALA A 167 8.89 17.30 -7.83
CA ALA A 167 9.33 16.22 -6.94
C ALA A 167 9.77 16.73 -5.56
N ALA A 168 10.33 17.95 -5.47
CA ALA A 168 10.71 18.54 -4.20
C ALA A 168 9.46 18.98 -3.41
N GLN A 169 8.45 19.55 -4.08
CA GLN A 169 7.16 19.88 -3.47
C GLN A 169 6.43 18.63 -2.94
N VAL A 170 6.44 17.52 -3.69
CA VAL A 170 5.86 16.25 -3.24
C VAL A 170 6.60 15.73 -2.00
N THR A 171 7.92 15.86 -1.97
CA THR A 171 8.75 15.43 -0.82
C THR A 171 8.52 16.30 0.41
N ASP A 172 8.44 17.64 0.25
CA ASP A 172 8.07 18.56 1.33
C ASP A 172 6.69 18.23 1.90
N SER A 173 5.70 18.07 1.02
CA SER A 173 4.34 17.68 1.40
C SER A 173 4.32 16.36 2.17
N TYR A 174 5.08 15.35 1.72
CA TYR A 174 5.21 14.07 2.42
C TYR A 174 5.75 14.26 3.84
N LEU A 175 6.84 15.01 4.02
CA LEU A 175 7.44 15.21 5.34
C LEU A 175 6.51 16.00 6.27
N ARG A 176 5.75 16.98 5.74
CA ARG A 176 4.73 17.73 6.50
C ARG A 176 3.59 16.82 6.95
N CYS A 177 3.05 16.01 6.04
CA CYS A 177 2.00 15.03 6.35
C CYS A 177 2.49 14.00 7.37
N LEU A 178 3.72 13.50 7.22
CA LEU A 178 4.29 12.53 8.15
C LEU A 178 4.40 13.11 9.57
N ARG A 179 4.85 14.35 9.73
CA ARG A 179 4.91 15.02 11.05
C ARG A 179 3.53 15.11 11.71
N VAL A 180 2.49 15.42 10.95
CA VAL A 180 1.10 15.46 11.46
C VAL A 180 0.67 14.08 11.93
N LEU A 181 0.90 13.03 11.13
CA LEU A 181 0.53 11.66 11.46
C LEU A 181 1.29 11.14 12.69
N THR A 182 2.59 11.40 12.80
CA THR A 182 3.41 10.93 13.93
C THR A 182 3.07 11.63 15.24
N ALA A 183 2.65 12.90 15.19
CA ALA A 183 2.17 13.66 16.34
C ALA A 183 0.77 13.23 16.83
N GLY A 184 -0.03 12.58 15.97
CA GLY A 184 -1.34 12.02 16.34
C GLY A 184 -1.21 10.78 17.23
N ARG A 185 -2.34 10.13 17.58
CA ARG A 185 -2.37 8.85 18.31
C ARG A 185 -2.50 7.61 17.42
N GLY A 186 -2.62 7.82 16.11
CA GLY A 186 -2.77 6.76 15.13
C GLY A 186 -1.49 5.94 14.92
N TYR A 187 -1.50 5.08 13.90
CA TYR A 187 -0.35 4.27 13.50
C TYR A 187 0.11 4.67 12.09
N PRO A 188 1.17 5.49 11.98
CA PRO A 188 1.72 5.91 10.68
C PRO A 188 2.43 4.75 9.97
N MET A 189 2.19 4.62 8.66
CA MET A 189 2.86 3.64 7.81
C MET A 189 3.58 4.38 6.69
N VAL A 190 4.92 4.43 6.78
CA VAL A 190 5.80 5.20 5.90
C VAL A 190 6.04 4.40 4.61
N ALA A 191 5.14 4.54 3.63
CA ALA A 191 5.23 3.84 2.35
C ALA A 191 6.09 4.61 1.35
N THR A 192 7.39 4.32 1.33
CA THR A 192 8.35 4.99 0.44
C THR A 192 9.62 4.17 0.22
N HIS A 193 10.27 4.39 -0.92
CA HIS A 193 11.64 3.93 -1.21
C HIS A 193 12.64 5.08 -1.28
N ASP A 194 12.18 6.31 -1.05
CA ASP A 194 13.00 7.50 -1.20
C ASP A 194 14.01 7.60 -0.03
N PRO A 195 15.33 7.58 -0.30
CA PRO A 195 16.34 7.67 0.74
C PRO A 195 16.28 8.98 1.54
N VAL A 196 15.84 10.09 0.94
CA VAL A 196 15.69 11.38 1.63
C VAL A 196 14.62 11.28 2.70
N ILE A 197 13.47 10.70 2.36
CA ILE A 197 12.36 10.51 3.32
C ILE A 197 12.78 9.51 4.39
N ILE A 198 13.35 8.36 4.01
CA ILE A 198 13.76 7.31 4.96
C ILE A 198 14.77 7.86 5.98
N ALA A 199 15.73 8.67 5.54
CA ALA A 199 16.71 9.32 6.42
C ALA A 199 16.08 10.33 7.40
N ALA A 200 14.95 10.96 7.04
CA ALA A 200 14.27 11.93 7.90
C ALA A 200 13.38 11.27 8.98
N VAL A 201 12.90 10.04 8.77
CA VAL A 201 11.95 9.36 9.68
C VAL A 201 12.45 9.27 11.13
N PRO A 202 13.72 8.91 11.43
CA PRO A 202 14.20 8.87 12.82
C PRO A 202 14.17 10.23 13.51
N GLY A 203 14.33 11.33 12.76
CA GLY A 203 14.17 12.69 13.28
C GLY A 203 12.74 12.96 13.73
N ILE A 204 11.80 12.80 12.79
CA ILE A 204 10.37 13.10 12.96
C ILE A 204 9.72 12.24 14.06
N THR A 205 10.07 10.96 14.11
CA THR A 205 9.51 10.03 15.11
C THR A 205 9.98 10.37 16.53
N ARG A 206 11.27 10.73 16.70
CA ARG A 206 11.81 11.20 17.98
C ARG A 206 11.18 12.52 18.44
N GLU A 207 10.98 13.47 17.52
CA GLU A 207 10.26 14.73 17.80
C GLU A 207 8.86 14.47 18.36
N SER A 208 8.21 13.39 17.92
CA SER A 208 6.87 13.00 18.33
C SER A 208 6.85 11.96 19.48
N GLY A 209 8.00 11.62 20.06
CA GLY A 209 8.10 10.62 21.14
C GLY A 209 7.76 9.18 20.73
N ARG A 210 7.80 8.86 19.42
CA ARG A 210 7.46 7.54 18.89
C ARG A 210 8.64 6.57 18.99
N SER A 211 8.35 5.35 19.42
CA SER A 211 9.27 4.22 19.42
C SER A 211 9.16 3.39 18.13
N GLN A 212 10.06 2.42 17.93
CA GLN A 212 10.11 1.58 16.71
C GLN A 212 8.86 0.73 16.47
N GLY A 213 8.05 0.48 17.52
CA GLY A 213 6.79 -0.27 17.42
C GLY A 213 5.57 0.59 17.12
N ASP A 214 5.70 1.92 17.16
CA ASP A 214 4.57 2.86 17.05
C ASP A 214 4.28 3.30 15.60
N PHE A 215 5.09 2.84 14.65
CA PHE A 215 4.97 3.09 13.22
C PHE A 215 5.65 1.96 12.44
N GLU A 216 5.47 1.91 11.13
CA GLU A 216 6.24 0.99 10.28
C GLU A 216 6.71 1.62 8.98
N TYR A 217 7.75 1.05 8.41
CA TYR A 217 8.14 1.30 7.02
C TYR A 217 7.37 0.35 6.11
N GLN A 218 6.96 0.83 4.94
CA GLN A 218 6.39 -0.03 3.91
C GLN A 218 7.11 0.12 2.58
N MET A 219 7.42 -1.01 1.96
CA MET A 219 8.14 -1.05 0.69
C MET A 219 7.56 -2.12 -0.22
N LEU A 220 7.53 -1.83 -1.52
CA LEU A 220 7.17 -2.83 -2.53
C LEU A 220 8.17 -3.99 -2.58
N TYR A 221 7.62 -5.18 -2.84
CA TYR A 221 8.40 -6.38 -3.11
C TYR A 221 9.38 -6.18 -4.28
N GLY A 222 10.61 -6.67 -4.11
CA GLY A 222 11.68 -6.59 -5.12
C GLY A 222 12.34 -5.22 -5.26
N VAL A 223 12.00 -4.23 -4.42
CA VAL A 223 12.57 -2.88 -4.48
C VAL A 223 13.36 -2.57 -3.22
N ARG A 224 14.67 -2.29 -3.38
CA ARG A 224 15.61 -1.98 -2.29
C ARG A 224 15.57 -3.04 -1.17
N ASP A 225 15.67 -4.32 -1.54
CA ASP A 225 15.62 -5.45 -0.57
C ASP A 225 16.72 -5.34 0.51
N ASP A 226 17.88 -4.79 0.14
CA ASP A 226 18.97 -4.43 1.05
C ASP A 226 18.51 -3.45 2.13
N GLU A 227 17.77 -2.41 1.75
CA GLU A 227 17.22 -1.42 2.68
C GLU A 227 16.13 -2.02 3.57
N GLN A 228 15.27 -2.88 3.01
CA GLN A 228 14.26 -3.60 3.80
C GLN A 228 14.91 -4.42 4.91
N ARG A 229 15.98 -5.16 4.59
CA ARG A 229 16.74 -5.95 5.56
C ARG A 229 17.47 -5.07 6.57
N ARG A 230 18.09 -3.97 6.12
CA ARG A 230 18.77 -3.02 7.01
C ARG A 230 17.81 -2.43 8.05
N LEU A 231 16.63 -2.00 7.63
CA LEU A 231 15.60 -1.44 8.52
C LEU A 231 15.07 -2.49 9.50
N THR A 232 14.79 -3.71 9.02
CA THR A 232 14.34 -4.84 9.85
C THR A 232 15.41 -5.21 10.88
N GLY A 233 16.67 -5.35 10.46
CA GLY A 233 17.80 -5.66 11.34
C GLY A 233 18.12 -4.57 12.37
N ALA A 234 17.63 -3.34 12.13
CA ALA A 234 17.68 -2.24 13.10
C ALA A 234 16.49 -2.21 14.08
N GLY A 235 15.63 -3.25 14.06
CA GLY A 235 14.49 -3.41 14.97
C GLY A 235 13.19 -2.75 14.50
N ASN A 236 13.16 -2.16 13.30
CA ASN A 236 11.94 -1.52 12.80
C ASN A 236 10.98 -2.53 12.21
N HIS A 237 9.67 -2.27 12.35
CA HIS A 237 8.66 -2.93 11.56
C HIS A 237 8.79 -2.53 10.08
N VAL A 238 8.93 -3.53 9.21
CA VAL A 238 8.96 -3.35 7.75
C VAL A 238 7.93 -4.25 7.10
N ARG A 239 6.93 -3.66 6.46
CA ARG A 239 5.89 -4.37 5.70
C ARG A 239 6.17 -4.32 4.21
N VAL A 240 6.24 -5.50 3.60
CA VAL A 240 6.49 -5.65 2.17
C VAL A 240 5.16 -5.81 1.43
N TYR A 241 4.90 -4.90 0.50
CA TYR A 241 3.71 -4.94 -0.35
C TYR A 241 3.95 -5.90 -1.53
N VAL A 242 3.18 -6.99 -1.57
CA VAL A 242 3.31 -8.08 -2.52
C VAL A 242 2.06 -8.11 -3.41
N PRO A 243 2.15 -7.63 -4.66
CA PRO A 243 1.06 -7.75 -5.61
C PRO A 243 0.88 -9.21 -6.05
N PHE A 244 -0.36 -9.64 -6.26
CA PHE A 244 -0.69 -10.99 -6.74
C PHE A 244 -1.95 -11.01 -7.59
N GLY A 245 -1.98 -11.89 -8.61
CA GLY A 245 -3.13 -12.09 -9.46
C GLY A 245 -2.74 -12.11 -10.93
N THR A 246 -3.73 -12.39 -11.78
CA THR A 246 -3.55 -12.53 -13.24
C THR A 246 -3.50 -11.19 -13.98
N ARG A 247 -4.04 -10.11 -13.40
CA ARG A 247 -4.07 -8.75 -13.98
C ARG A 247 -2.81 -7.94 -13.68
N TRP A 248 -1.63 -8.53 -13.91
CA TRP A 248 -0.32 -7.93 -13.58
C TRP A 248 0.13 -6.80 -14.52
N TYR A 249 -0.48 -6.68 -15.70
CA TYR A 249 -0.01 -5.78 -16.76
C TYR A 249 -0.13 -4.29 -16.42
N GLY A 250 -1.29 -3.83 -15.95
CA GLY A 250 -1.50 -2.41 -15.57
C GLY A 250 -0.67 -1.98 -14.36
N TYR A 251 -0.52 -2.88 -13.38
CA TYR A 251 0.41 -2.69 -12.27
C TYR A 251 1.85 -2.56 -12.77
N PHE A 252 2.29 -3.47 -13.64
CA PHE A 252 3.64 -3.47 -14.19
C PHE A 252 3.95 -2.22 -15.04
N LEU A 253 3.00 -1.76 -15.85
CA LEU A 253 3.15 -0.51 -16.63
C LEU A 253 3.31 0.72 -15.73
N ARG A 254 2.52 0.83 -14.65
CA ARG A 254 2.71 1.91 -13.66
C ARG A 254 4.08 1.83 -12.98
N ARG A 255 4.53 0.63 -12.62
CA ARG A 255 5.89 0.42 -12.07
C ARG A 255 7.01 0.83 -13.05
N LEU A 256 6.80 0.63 -14.35
CA LEU A 256 7.72 1.09 -15.40
C LEU A 256 7.70 2.62 -15.55
N ALA A 257 6.52 3.24 -15.55
CA ALA A 257 6.35 4.69 -15.66
C ALA A 257 6.98 5.45 -14.47
N GLU A 258 6.96 4.86 -13.27
CA GLU A 258 7.58 5.45 -12.07
C GLU A 258 9.12 5.46 -12.10
N ARG A 259 9.79 4.81 -13.08
CA ARG A 259 11.27 4.78 -13.19
C ARG A 259 11.78 4.85 -14.64
N PRO A 260 12.11 6.04 -15.18
CA PRO A 260 12.78 6.18 -16.48
C PRO A 260 14.11 5.39 -16.59
N ALA A 261 14.83 5.24 -15.48
CA ALA A 261 16.10 4.51 -15.43
C ALA A 261 15.95 2.99 -15.66
N ASN A 262 14.81 2.39 -15.30
CA ASN A 262 14.55 0.97 -15.56
C ASN A 262 14.23 0.72 -17.05
N LEU A 263 13.63 1.70 -17.73
CA LEU A 263 13.38 1.64 -19.16
C LEU A 263 14.69 1.64 -19.97
N ALA A 264 15.69 2.43 -19.54
CA ALA A 264 17.03 2.45 -20.13
C ALA A 264 17.79 1.11 -19.91
N PHE A 265 17.63 0.49 -18.74
CA PHE A 265 18.19 -0.85 -18.46
C PHE A 265 17.54 -1.92 -19.37
N PHE A 266 16.22 -1.83 -19.59
CA PHE A 266 15.49 -2.74 -20.47
C PHE A 266 15.84 -2.55 -21.96
N LEU A 267 16.02 -1.31 -22.42
CA LEU A 267 16.48 -1.02 -23.80
C LEU A 267 17.90 -1.55 -24.06
N ARG A 268 18.79 -1.48 -23.06
CA ARG A 268 20.11 -2.13 -23.11
C ARG A 268 20.02 -3.65 -23.18
N ALA A 269 19.16 -4.27 -22.37
CA ALA A 269 18.95 -5.72 -22.40
C ALA A 269 18.39 -6.24 -23.74
N LEU A 270 17.55 -5.44 -24.43
CA LEU A 270 17.04 -5.77 -25.77
C LEU A 270 18.09 -5.58 -26.89
N THR A 271 19.01 -4.62 -26.73
CA THR A 271 20.12 -4.41 -27.68
C THR A 271 21.24 -5.44 -27.50
N ASP A 272 21.52 -5.89 -26.29
CA ASP A 272 22.47 -6.99 -26.03
C ASP A 272 21.97 -8.35 -26.54
N ARG A 273 20.67 -8.63 -26.49
CA ARG A 273 20.08 -9.84 -27.11
C ARG A 273 20.19 -9.87 -28.64
N ARG A 274 20.24 -8.71 -29.31
CA ARG A 274 20.46 -8.64 -30.77
C ARG A 274 21.93 -8.85 -31.14
N ARG A 275 22.88 -8.43 -30.28
CA ARG A 275 24.32 -8.71 -30.49
C ARG A 275 24.69 -10.17 -30.22
N ALA A 276 24.09 -10.81 -29.21
CA ALA A 276 24.34 -12.21 -28.90
C ALA A 276 23.81 -13.19 -29.99
N ARG A 277 22.75 -12.83 -30.73
CA ARG A 277 22.26 -13.64 -31.86
C ARG A 277 23.08 -13.51 -33.14
N GLY A 278 23.77 -12.39 -33.35
CA GLY A 278 24.62 -12.18 -34.55
C GLY A 278 26.01 -12.83 -34.50
N CYS A 279 26.39 -13.42 -33.36
CA CYS A 279 27.67 -14.12 -33.18
C CYS A 279 27.54 -15.64 -33.19
N ALA A 280 26.32 -16.18 -33.14
CA ALA A 280 26.06 -17.63 -33.16
C ALA A 280 25.76 -18.18 -34.58
N GLU A 281 25.81 -17.34 -35.61
CA GLU A 281 25.59 -17.70 -37.02
C GLU A 281 26.83 -17.42 -37.90
N ARG A 282 28.04 -17.47 -37.33
CA ARG A 282 29.30 -17.48 -38.08
C ARG A 282 30.20 -18.61 -37.64
#